data_AF-A0A358AU87-F1
#
_entry.id   AF-A0A358AU87-F1
#
_cell.length_a   1.000
_cell.length_b   1.000
_cell.length_c   1.000
_cell.angle_alpha   90.00
_cell.angle_beta   90.00
_cell.angle_gamma   90.00
#
_symmetry.space_group_name_H-M   'P 1'
#
loop_
_entity.id
_entity.type
_entity.pdbx_description
1 polymer ?
#
loop_
_entity_poly.entity_id
_entity_poly.type
_entity_poly.pdbx_seq_one_letter_code
_entity_poly.pdbx_strand_id
1 'polypeptide(L)'
;MANDPRDLLGAFLSPGITLTVQQNSPEVLERYVGIEPLTGPEGVKLSTIFTPMPKPNGVITSACQHPEEVFKLFDLMLSEEACLMGRYGTQGEDWDFAGDGDVSIYGTPATIRIINQLWNTTQNKHICQIGPYVSRPRFSSGVTWDGNTTDGEYMNAQAALLYNDHAPEETIGALIFTPEEEAAIRASRSMIDAHVKSTIVDFITGKRDIHDDAQWAEYVLEFEDMGLAAFLQTAQAAYDRVR
;
A
#
# COMPACT_ATOMS: atom_id res chain seq x y z
N MET A 1 -18.25 23.52 12.59
CA MET A 1 -18.23 22.15 12.04
C MET A 1 -16.97 21.37 12.40
N ALA A 2 -15.88 21.97 12.90
CA ALA A 2 -14.65 21.22 13.20
C ALA A 2 -14.57 20.63 14.63
N ASN A 3 -15.67 20.65 15.41
CA ASN A 3 -15.63 20.32 16.85
C ASN A 3 -16.94 19.71 17.37
N ASP A 4 -17.65 18.94 16.53
CA ASP A 4 -18.74 18.12 17.05
C ASP A 4 -18.14 16.86 17.71
N PRO A 5 -18.48 16.51 18.97
CA PRO A 5 -18.02 15.26 19.58
C PRO A 5 -18.49 14.01 18.84
N ARG A 6 -19.45 14.13 17.91
CA ARG A 6 -19.86 13.07 16.97
C ARG A 6 -18.87 12.85 15.82
N ASP A 7 -17.94 13.76 15.59
CA ASP A 7 -16.92 13.69 14.53
C ASP A 7 -15.61 13.02 15.00
N LEU A 8 -15.63 12.37 16.17
CA LEU A 8 -14.49 11.62 16.71
C LEU A 8 -14.59 10.15 16.28
N LEU A 9 -13.76 9.78 15.31
CA LEU A 9 -13.50 8.38 14.97
C LEU A 9 -12.55 7.82 16.04
N GLY A 10 -12.92 6.72 16.69
CA GLY A 10 -12.12 6.16 17.80
C GLY A 10 -10.76 5.63 17.34
N ALA A 11 -10.75 4.44 16.74
CA ALA A 11 -9.57 3.84 16.14
C ALA A 11 -9.93 3.34 14.74
N PHE A 12 -8.96 3.40 13.83
CA PHE A 12 -9.14 2.93 12.46
C PHE A 12 -7.84 2.39 11.90
N LEU A 13 -7.97 1.52 10.91
CA LEU A 13 -6.86 1.06 10.08
C LEU A 13 -6.89 1.83 8.77
N SER A 14 -5.77 2.40 8.37
CA SER A 14 -5.64 3.12 7.11
C SER A 14 -4.22 3.01 6.55
N PRO A 15 -4.04 2.97 5.22
CA PRO A 15 -2.73 3.13 4.59
C PRO A 15 -2.06 4.48 4.88
N GLY A 16 -2.84 5.47 5.34
CA GLY A 16 -2.32 6.75 5.81
C GLY A 16 -3.40 7.60 6.46
N ILE A 17 -3.04 8.38 7.48
CA ILE A 17 -3.98 9.21 8.25
C ILE A 17 -4.77 10.15 7.36
N THR A 18 -4.13 10.65 6.30
CA THR A 18 -4.65 11.61 5.34
C THR A 18 -5.73 11.07 4.40
N LEU A 19 -5.90 9.75 4.33
CA LEU A 19 -6.96 9.09 3.57
C LEU A 19 -8.26 8.93 4.38
N THR A 20 -8.19 9.13 5.69
CA THR A 20 -9.32 8.95 6.61
C THR A 20 -9.68 10.26 7.30
N VAL A 21 -8.67 11.01 7.72
CA VAL A 21 -8.79 12.29 8.43
C VAL A 21 -8.44 13.43 7.48
N GLN A 22 -9.17 14.53 7.58
CA GLN A 22 -8.98 15.70 6.72
C GLN A 22 -7.58 16.31 6.90
N GLN A 23 -6.76 16.29 5.83
CA GLN A 23 -5.38 16.81 5.82
C GLN A 23 -5.26 18.28 6.27
N ASN A 24 -6.25 19.12 5.93
CA ASN A 24 -6.20 20.56 6.19
C ASN A 24 -6.80 20.94 7.56
N SER A 25 -6.73 20.04 8.53
CA SER A 25 -7.26 20.27 9.88
C SER A 25 -6.25 19.83 10.95
N PRO A 26 -5.19 20.63 11.21
CA PRO A 26 -4.17 20.32 12.21
C PRO A 26 -4.77 20.00 13.58
N GLU A 27 -5.79 20.75 14.02
CA GLU A 27 -6.50 20.51 15.29
C GLU A 27 -7.12 19.11 15.38
N VAL A 28 -7.54 18.54 14.24
CA VAL A 28 -8.07 17.17 14.18
C VAL A 28 -6.93 16.17 14.15
N LEU A 29 -5.88 16.41 13.36
CA LEU A 29 -4.70 15.55 13.26
C LEU A 29 -3.98 15.39 14.61
N GLU A 30 -3.87 16.46 15.40
CA GLU A 30 -3.28 16.43 16.75
C GLU A 30 -4.01 15.48 17.73
N ARG A 31 -5.26 15.09 17.43
CA ARG A 31 -6.03 14.17 18.26
C ARG A 31 -5.72 12.70 17.97
N TYR A 32 -4.99 12.42 16.90
CA TYR A 32 -4.65 11.07 16.49
C TYR A 32 -3.16 10.81 16.67
N VAL A 33 -2.86 9.60 17.12
CA VAL A 33 -1.50 9.10 17.24
C VAL A 33 -1.40 7.75 16.54
N GLY A 34 -0.23 7.47 15.96
CA GLY A 34 0.10 6.11 15.57
C GLY A 34 0.21 5.23 16.82
N ILE A 35 -0.28 4.01 16.73
CA ILE A 35 -0.09 2.99 17.76
C ILE A 35 0.68 1.83 17.15
N GLU A 36 1.53 1.17 17.93
CA GLU A 36 2.18 -0.06 17.51
C GLU A 36 1.13 -1.18 17.26
N PRO A 37 1.47 -2.25 16.52
CA PRO A 37 0.60 -3.42 16.42
C PRO A 37 0.13 -3.90 17.79
N LEU A 38 -1.14 -4.30 17.88
CA LEU A 38 -1.70 -4.78 19.14
C LEU A 38 -1.12 -6.16 19.49
N THR A 39 -0.82 -6.37 20.77
CA THR A 39 -0.41 -7.66 21.30
C THR A 39 -1.63 -8.60 21.38
N GLY A 40 -1.57 -9.72 20.67
CA GLY A 40 -2.60 -10.75 20.71
C GLY A 40 -2.63 -11.55 22.02
N PRO A 41 -3.65 -12.42 22.21
CA PRO A 41 -3.83 -13.19 23.45
C PRO A 41 -2.62 -14.06 23.85
N GLU A 42 -1.84 -14.52 22.87
CA GLU A 42 -0.63 -15.33 23.09
C GLU A 42 0.65 -14.51 23.19
N GLY A 43 0.56 -13.18 23.31
CA GLY A 43 1.73 -12.30 23.33
C GLY A 43 2.34 -12.01 21.97
N VAL A 44 1.76 -12.55 20.90
CA VAL A 44 2.21 -12.34 19.51
C VAL A 44 1.87 -10.91 19.06
N LYS A 45 2.87 -10.21 18.49
CA LYS A 45 2.75 -8.84 18.00
C LYS A 45 3.35 -8.76 16.61
N LEU A 46 2.51 -8.61 15.58
CA LEU A 46 2.90 -8.71 14.17
C LEU A 46 2.40 -7.51 13.35
N SER A 47 3.20 -7.08 12.39
CA SER A 47 2.83 -6.14 11.33
C SER A 47 2.70 -6.87 10.00
N THR A 48 1.82 -6.36 9.13
CA THR A 48 1.72 -6.86 7.76
C THR A 48 2.82 -6.26 6.91
N ILE A 49 3.53 -7.08 6.13
CA ILE A 49 4.46 -6.60 5.12
C ILE A 49 3.72 -6.45 3.80
N PHE A 50 3.85 -5.28 3.18
CA PHE A 50 3.42 -5.05 1.80
C PHE A 50 4.65 -4.91 0.90
N THR A 51 4.85 -5.89 0.01
CA THR A 51 5.90 -5.80 -1.01
C THR A 51 5.30 -5.20 -2.29
N PRO A 52 5.76 -4.00 -2.72
CA PRO A 52 5.28 -3.42 -3.97
C PRO A 52 5.65 -4.31 -5.15
N MET A 53 4.65 -4.75 -5.91
CA MET A 53 4.85 -5.45 -7.17
C MET A 53 4.81 -4.47 -8.35
N PRO A 54 5.63 -4.67 -9.39
CA PRO A 54 5.44 -3.99 -10.67
C PRO A 54 4.03 -4.24 -11.20
N LYS A 55 3.37 -3.18 -11.65
CA LYS A 55 2.06 -3.25 -12.30
C LYS A 55 2.15 -2.55 -13.64
N PRO A 56 1.41 -3.00 -14.68
CA PRO A 56 1.33 -2.27 -15.93
C PRO A 56 0.80 -0.85 -15.68
N ASN A 57 1.63 0.17 -15.89
CA ASN A 57 1.26 1.59 -15.77
C ASN A 57 1.40 2.34 -17.11
N GLY A 58 1.59 1.60 -18.20
CA GLY A 58 1.65 2.08 -19.59
C GLY A 58 1.54 0.88 -20.53
N VAL A 59 0.74 1.00 -21.60
CA VAL A 59 0.45 -0.10 -22.53
C VAL A 59 0.60 0.38 -23.97
N ILE A 60 1.43 -0.32 -24.76
CA ILE A 60 1.52 -0.14 -26.20
C ILE A 60 0.58 -1.15 -26.85
N THR A 61 -0.50 -0.67 -27.47
CA THR A 61 -1.48 -1.54 -28.11
C THR A 61 -1.00 -2.03 -29.47
N SER A 62 -1.58 -3.12 -29.97
CA SER A 62 -1.32 -3.64 -31.31
C SER A 62 -1.73 -2.67 -32.44
N ALA A 63 -2.54 -1.66 -32.13
CA ALA A 63 -2.95 -0.62 -33.07
C ALA A 63 -1.99 0.59 -33.13
N CYS A 64 -0.96 0.63 -32.28
CA CYS A 64 0.00 1.73 -32.26
C CYS A 64 0.82 1.76 -33.56
N GLN A 65 0.79 2.87 -34.28
CA GLN A 65 1.53 3.04 -35.52
C GLN A 65 3.03 3.33 -35.30
N HIS A 66 3.41 3.75 -34.08
CA HIS A 66 4.74 4.21 -33.69
C HIS A 66 5.22 3.56 -32.38
N PRO A 67 5.29 2.21 -32.30
CA PRO A 67 5.58 1.53 -31.04
C PRO A 67 7.00 1.79 -30.54
N GLU A 68 7.98 1.99 -31.42
CA GLU A 68 9.37 2.26 -31.02
C GLU A 68 9.54 3.64 -30.38
N GLU A 69 8.85 4.65 -30.91
CA GLU A 69 8.85 6.01 -30.37
C GLU A 69 8.14 6.07 -29.02
N VAL A 70 7.01 5.37 -28.89
CA VAL A 70 6.30 5.26 -27.61
C VAL A 70 7.16 4.50 -26.58
N PHE A 71 7.88 3.46 -27.00
CA PHE A 71 8.81 2.77 -26.12
C PHE A 71 9.93 3.69 -25.62
N LYS A 72 10.54 4.50 -26.50
CA LYS A 72 11.55 5.51 -26.11
C LYS A 72 10.97 6.57 -25.16
N LEU A 73 9.73 6.97 -25.36
CA LEU A 73 9.03 7.88 -24.44
C LEU A 73 8.83 7.21 -23.07
N PHE A 74 8.41 5.96 -23.03
CA PHE A 74 8.26 5.21 -21.77
C PHE A 74 9.58 5.06 -21.02
N ASP A 75 10.67 4.80 -21.74
CA ASP A 75 12.03 4.76 -21.16
C ASP A 75 12.44 6.12 -20.59
N LEU A 76 12.18 7.21 -21.33
CA LEU A 76 12.41 8.58 -20.85
C LEU A 76 11.61 8.89 -19.57
N MET A 77 10.34 8.45 -19.50
CA MET A 77 9.49 8.65 -18.32
C MET A 77 10.02 7.93 -17.08
N LEU A 78 10.77 6.84 -17.26
CA LEU A 78 11.42 6.11 -16.18
C LEU A 78 12.75 6.75 -15.71
N SER A 79 13.23 7.79 -16.38
CA SER A 79 14.39 8.57 -15.92
C SER A 79 14.15 9.17 -14.53
N GLU A 80 15.24 9.48 -13.81
CA GLU A 80 15.14 10.10 -12.48
C GLU A 80 14.43 11.45 -12.54
N GLU A 81 14.82 12.30 -13.50
CA GLU A 81 14.22 13.61 -13.73
C GLU A 81 12.71 13.51 -13.98
N ALA A 82 12.29 12.65 -14.91
CA ALA A 82 10.87 12.50 -15.23
C ALA A 82 10.05 11.93 -14.06
N CYS A 83 10.61 10.99 -13.29
CA CYS A 83 9.95 10.48 -12.09
C CYS A 83 9.83 11.53 -10.99
N LEU A 84 10.87 12.34 -10.77
CA LEU A 84 10.83 13.45 -9.80
C LEU A 84 9.80 14.50 -10.22
N MET A 85 9.76 14.86 -11.51
CA MET A 85 8.73 15.73 -12.06
C MET A 85 7.32 15.15 -11.87
N GLY A 86 7.15 13.85 -12.14
CA GLY A 86 5.87 13.15 -12.02
C GLY A 86 5.32 13.00 -10.60
N ARG A 87 6.15 13.20 -9.56
CA ARG A 87 5.76 13.11 -8.14
C ARG A 87 5.85 14.43 -7.37
N TYR A 88 6.81 15.29 -7.70
CA TYR A 88 7.16 16.49 -6.92
C TYR A 88 7.07 17.78 -7.73
N GLY A 89 6.87 17.72 -9.05
CA GLY A 89 6.75 18.90 -9.89
C GLY A 89 8.09 19.49 -10.34
N THR A 90 8.14 20.80 -10.54
CA THR A 90 9.30 21.47 -11.13
C THR A 90 10.39 21.71 -10.08
N GLN A 91 11.62 21.25 -10.35
CA GLN A 91 12.76 21.54 -9.47
C GLN A 91 13.01 23.06 -9.41
N GLY A 92 13.29 23.58 -8.22
CA GLY A 92 13.51 25.01 -7.95
C GLY A 92 12.21 25.81 -7.73
N GLU A 93 11.06 25.25 -8.10
CA GLU A 93 9.74 25.85 -7.82
C GLU A 93 8.97 25.06 -6.75
N ASP A 94 8.81 23.76 -6.97
CA ASP A 94 7.96 22.88 -6.17
C ASP A 94 8.77 21.99 -5.21
N TRP A 95 10.01 21.68 -5.56
CA TRP A 95 10.96 20.96 -4.72
C TRP A 95 12.40 21.33 -5.08
N ASP A 96 13.35 21.04 -4.19
CA ASP A 96 14.79 21.13 -4.49
C ASP A 96 15.57 20.06 -3.69
N PHE A 97 16.87 19.92 -3.92
CA PHE A 97 17.71 19.11 -3.07
C PHE A 97 17.73 19.65 -1.63
N ALA A 98 17.78 18.74 -0.67
CA ALA A 98 17.95 19.07 0.73
C ALA A 98 19.35 19.68 0.98
N GLY A 99 19.45 20.53 2.00
CA GLY A 99 20.72 21.10 2.45
C GLY A 99 21.55 20.11 3.27
N ASP A 100 22.83 20.43 3.44
CA ASP A 100 23.72 19.63 4.28
C ASP A 100 23.23 19.63 5.74
N GLY A 101 23.02 18.43 6.29
CA GLY A 101 22.56 18.25 7.67
C GLY A 101 21.05 18.21 7.84
N ASP A 102 20.27 18.40 6.78
CA ASP A 102 18.82 18.25 6.83
C ASP A 102 18.44 16.79 7.14
N VAL A 103 17.38 16.64 7.93
CA VAL A 103 16.87 15.33 8.38
C VAL A 103 15.54 15.06 7.69
N SER A 104 15.35 13.82 7.24
CA SER A 104 14.11 13.38 6.62
C SER A 104 13.00 13.13 7.63
N ILE A 105 11.76 13.00 7.14
CA ILE A 105 10.60 12.55 7.93
C ILE A 105 10.78 11.18 8.61
N TYR A 106 11.80 10.41 8.24
CA TYR A 106 12.17 9.13 8.87
C TYR A 106 13.37 9.24 9.83
N GLY A 107 13.88 10.45 10.12
CA GLY A 107 15.03 10.64 11.00
C GLY A 107 16.38 10.27 10.39
N THR A 108 16.43 10.02 9.07
CA THR A 108 17.66 9.72 8.31
C THR A 108 18.09 10.94 7.47
N PRO A 109 19.31 11.01 6.90
CA PRO A 109 19.71 12.15 6.06
C PRO A 109 18.71 12.42 4.93
N ALA A 110 18.27 13.67 4.80
CA ALA A 110 17.36 14.07 3.73
C ALA A 110 18.08 14.18 2.37
N THR A 111 17.29 14.08 1.31
CA THR A 111 17.75 14.20 -0.08
C THR A 111 17.02 15.28 -0.84
N ILE A 112 15.74 15.50 -0.56
CA ILE A 112 14.92 16.52 -1.19
C ILE A 112 14.10 17.28 -0.16
N ARG A 113 13.88 18.56 -0.45
CA ARG A 113 13.00 19.46 0.29
C ARG A 113 11.83 19.84 -0.60
N ILE A 114 10.62 19.72 -0.06
CA ILE A 114 9.40 20.14 -0.75
C ILE A 114 9.17 21.63 -0.48
N ILE A 115 8.98 22.42 -1.54
CA ILE A 115 8.66 23.85 -1.47
C ILE A 115 7.13 24.01 -1.53
N ASN A 116 6.49 23.36 -2.50
CA ASN A 116 5.04 23.35 -2.67
C ASN A 116 4.53 21.91 -2.63
N GLN A 117 3.63 21.60 -1.70
CA GLN A 117 3.00 20.28 -1.69
C GLN A 117 1.95 20.17 -2.80
N LEU A 118 2.28 19.41 -3.84
CA LEU A 118 1.42 19.17 -5.00
C LEU A 118 0.52 17.94 -4.85
N TRP A 119 0.83 17.05 -3.90
CA TRP A 119 0.07 15.83 -3.71
C TRP A 119 -1.29 16.13 -3.06
N ASN A 120 -2.36 15.53 -3.60
CA ASN A 120 -3.75 15.77 -3.16
C ASN A 120 -4.21 17.24 -3.19
N THR A 121 -3.50 18.12 -3.88
CA THR A 121 -3.92 19.50 -4.13
C THR A 121 -4.34 19.68 -5.57
N THR A 122 -5.21 20.65 -5.84
CA THR A 122 -5.57 21.01 -7.22
C THR A 122 -4.37 21.68 -7.88
N GLN A 123 -3.78 21.01 -8.87
CA GLN A 123 -2.58 21.47 -9.58
C GLN A 123 -2.62 21.07 -11.06
N ASN A 124 -1.75 21.67 -11.88
CA ASN A 124 -1.57 21.33 -13.31
C ASN A 124 -0.08 21.17 -13.69
N LYS A 125 0.68 20.58 -12.79
CA LYS A 125 2.13 20.32 -12.84
C LYS A 125 2.44 18.86 -13.16
N HIS A 126 1.64 17.93 -12.65
CA HIS A 126 1.80 16.50 -12.93
C HIS A 126 0.48 15.74 -12.85
N ILE A 127 0.44 14.54 -13.42
CA ILE A 127 -0.72 13.63 -13.38
C ILE A 127 -0.57 12.54 -12.30
N CYS A 128 0.07 12.86 -11.18
CA CYS A 128 0.17 11.99 -9.99
C CYS A 128 0.70 10.57 -10.32
N GLN A 129 1.89 10.50 -10.93
CA GLN A 129 2.57 9.24 -11.28
C GLN A 129 1.80 8.34 -12.28
N ILE A 130 0.80 8.86 -13.00
CA ILE A 130 0.18 8.13 -14.12
C ILE A 130 1.19 8.01 -15.27
N GLY A 131 1.34 6.80 -15.80
CA GLY A 131 2.34 6.46 -16.83
C GLY A 131 3.50 5.63 -16.27
N PRO A 132 4.44 5.16 -17.12
CA PRO A 132 5.66 4.51 -16.65
C PRO A 132 6.34 5.34 -15.56
N TYR A 133 6.47 4.74 -14.38
CA TYR A 133 6.98 5.40 -13.20
C TYR A 133 7.69 4.38 -12.32
N VAL A 134 8.81 4.78 -11.72
CA VAL A 134 9.50 3.99 -10.71
C VAL A 134 9.79 4.86 -9.50
N SER A 135 9.27 4.44 -8.35
CA SER A 135 9.59 5.10 -7.08
C SER A 135 11.02 4.77 -6.69
N ARG A 136 11.76 5.77 -6.22
CA ARG A 136 13.14 5.64 -5.76
C ARG A 136 13.18 5.92 -4.26
N PRO A 137 13.47 4.91 -3.40
CA PRO A 137 13.47 5.06 -1.95
C PRO A 137 14.31 6.23 -1.45
N ARG A 138 15.43 6.52 -2.12
CA ARG A 138 16.29 7.68 -1.82
C ARG A 138 15.52 8.99 -1.77
N PHE A 139 14.52 9.20 -2.63
CA PHE A 139 13.72 10.42 -2.67
C PHE A 139 12.45 10.31 -1.85
N SER A 140 11.70 9.20 -1.97
CA SER A 140 10.44 9.01 -1.24
C SER A 140 10.62 8.95 0.28
N SER A 141 11.74 8.39 0.75
CA SER A 141 12.10 8.34 2.18
C SER A 141 13.05 9.45 2.60
N GLY A 142 13.52 10.27 1.66
CA GLY A 142 14.47 11.35 1.91
C GLY A 142 13.84 12.75 1.91
N VAL A 143 12.51 12.86 1.98
CA VAL A 143 11.82 14.15 2.11
C VAL A 143 12.18 14.78 3.45
N THR A 144 12.70 16.01 3.44
CA THR A 144 13.03 16.80 4.64
C THR A 144 11.83 16.94 5.57
N TRP A 145 12.09 16.84 6.88
CA TRP A 145 11.12 17.25 7.90
C TRP A 145 11.28 18.75 8.20
N ASP A 146 10.17 19.48 8.17
CA ASP A 146 10.10 20.92 8.44
C ASP A 146 9.80 21.26 9.91
N GLY A 147 9.70 20.25 10.78
CA GLY A 147 9.33 20.39 12.19
C GLY A 147 7.83 20.31 12.46
N ASN A 148 6.98 20.23 11.43
CA ASN A 148 5.53 20.14 11.61
C ASN A 148 5.13 18.70 11.99
N THR A 149 4.72 18.50 13.24
CA THR A 149 4.27 17.19 13.74
C THR A 149 2.86 16.81 13.28
N THR A 150 2.11 17.76 12.71
CA THR A 150 0.78 17.55 12.14
C THR A 150 0.81 17.40 10.63
N ASP A 151 1.99 17.41 10.01
CA ASP A 151 2.11 17.04 8.61
C ASP A 151 1.73 15.57 8.43
N GLY A 152 0.81 15.30 7.49
CA GLY A 152 0.26 13.97 7.30
C GLY A 152 1.28 12.95 6.80
N GLU A 153 2.26 13.37 5.99
CA GLU A 153 3.33 12.47 5.53
C GLU A 153 4.30 12.15 6.67
N TYR A 154 4.63 13.14 7.51
CA TYR A 154 5.38 12.93 8.74
C TYR A 154 4.66 11.96 9.68
N MET A 155 3.38 12.17 9.97
CA MET A 155 2.59 11.27 10.82
C MET A 155 2.55 9.85 10.27
N ASN A 156 2.39 9.68 8.95
CA ASN A 156 2.44 8.37 8.30
C ASN A 156 3.83 7.72 8.42
N ALA A 157 4.91 8.48 8.24
CA ALA A 157 6.28 7.99 8.38
C ALA A 157 6.55 7.51 9.82
N GLN A 158 6.16 8.30 10.83
CA GLN A 158 6.30 7.92 12.23
C GLN A 158 5.46 6.69 12.57
N ALA A 159 4.22 6.60 12.06
CA ALA A 159 3.40 5.42 12.21
C ALA A 159 4.05 4.18 11.56
N ALA A 160 4.64 4.30 10.37
CA ALA A 160 5.31 3.18 9.70
C ALA A 160 6.52 2.66 10.52
N LEU A 161 7.29 3.56 11.15
CA LEU A 161 8.43 3.17 12.00
C LEU A 161 8.00 2.27 13.17
N LEU A 162 6.81 2.48 13.74
CA LEU A 162 6.26 1.66 14.83
C LEU A 162 6.00 0.19 14.41
N TYR A 163 5.99 -0.12 13.12
CA TYR A 163 5.63 -1.43 12.58
C TYR A 163 6.85 -2.19 12.01
N ASN A 164 7.99 -1.52 11.79
CA ASN A 164 9.15 -2.08 11.11
C ASN A 164 9.72 -3.33 11.82
N ASP A 165 9.81 -3.31 13.15
CA ASP A 165 10.41 -4.39 13.94
C ASP A 165 9.40 -5.51 14.26
N HIS A 166 8.21 -5.47 13.68
CA HIS A 166 7.13 -6.44 13.92
C HIS A 166 6.78 -7.28 12.69
N ALA A 167 7.59 -7.18 11.63
CA ALA A 167 7.44 -8.03 10.47
C ALA A 167 7.58 -9.53 10.85
N PRO A 168 6.74 -10.43 10.33
CA PRO A 168 6.95 -11.86 10.51
C PRO A 168 8.26 -12.31 9.87
N GLU A 169 8.94 -13.29 10.50
CA GLU A 169 10.20 -13.86 10.01
C GLU A 169 10.07 -14.47 8.62
N GLU A 170 8.94 -15.13 8.37
CA GLU A 170 8.61 -15.73 7.09
C GLU A 170 7.44 -14.98 6.44
N THR A 171 7.62 -14.63 5.17
CA THR A 171 6.56 -14.05 4.34
C THR A 171 6.44 -14.80 3.03
N ILE A 172 5.20 -14.87 2.53
CA ILE A 172 4.93 -15.35 1.17
C ILE A 172 4.97 -14.13 0.25
N GLY A 173 6.00 -14.08 -0.60
CA GLY A 173 6.13 -13.07 -1.63
C GLY A 173 5.13 -13.27 -2.78
N ALA A 174 5.27 -12.46 -3.83
CA ALA A 174 4.44 -12.57 -5.02
C ALA A 174 4.60 -13.94 -5.70
N LEU A 175 3.50 -14.70 -5.78
CA LEU A 175 3.47 -15.96 -6.53
C LEU A 175 3.22 -15.67 -8.01
N ILE A 176 4.17 -16.05 -8.86
CA ILE A 176 4.09 -15.88 -10.31
C ILE A 176 3.61 -17.18 -10.96
N PHE A 177 2.34 -17.21 -11.34
CA PHE A 177 1.72 -18.34 -12.02
C PHE A 177 1.99 -18.31 -13.53
N THR A 178 2.15 -19.48 -14.13
CA THR A 178 2.11 -19.67 -15.58
C THR A 178 0.69 -19.45 -16.13
N PRO A 179 0.52 -19.20 -17.43
CA PRO A 179 -0.82 -19.12 -18.05
C PRO A 179 -1.69 -20.35 -17.77
N GLU A 180 -1.10 -21.55 -17.78
CA GLU A 180 -1.78 -22.81 -17.51
C GLU A 180 -2.22 -22.91 -16.04
N GLU A 181 -1.33 -22.59 -15.10
CA GLU A 181 -1.63 -22.55 -13.66
C GLU A 181 -2.73 -21.53 -13.36
N GLU A 182 -2.62 -20.32 -13.91
CA GLU A 182 -3.61 -19.26 -13.72
C GLU A 182 -4.97 -19.66 -14.30
N ALA A 183 -5.00 -20.33 -15.46
CA ALA A 183 -6.23 -20.87 -16.03
C ALA A 183 -6.86 -21.95 -15.14
N ALA A 184 -6.04 -22.83 -14.56
CA ALA A 184 -6.49 -23.94 -13.72
C ALA A 184 -7.11 -23.45 -12.39
N ILE A 185 -6.56 -22.40 -11.79
CA ILE A 185 -6.99 -21.94 -10.45
C ILE A 185 -7.93 -20.74 -10.47
N ARG A 186 -8.18 -20.10 -11.62
CA ARG A 186 -8.99 -18.88 -11.73
C ARG A 186 -10.37 -19.02 -11.08
N ALA A 187 -11.07 -20.10 -11.39
CA ALA A 187 -12.42 -20.35 -10.89
C ALA A 187 -12.41 -20.57 -9.36
N SER A 188 -11.57 -21.50 -8.88
CA SER A 188 -11.40 -21.78 -7.46
C SER A 188 -11.00 -20.52 -6.68
N ARG A 189 -10.04 -19.74 -7.15
CA ARG A 189 -9.61 -18.50 -6.50
C ARG A 189 -10.77 -17.53 -6.32
N SER A 190 -11.57 -17.31 -7.37
CA SER A 190 -12.71 -16.40 -7.31
C SER A 190 -13.81 -16.90 -6.37
N MET A 191 -14.09 -18.21 -6.37
CA MET A 191 -15.09 -18.82 -5.49
C MET A 191 -14.67 -18.76 -4.03
N ILE A 192 -13.42 -19.15 -3.73
CA ILE A 192 -12.84 -19.13 -2.38
C ILE A 192 -12.84 -17.70 -1.84
N ASP A 193 -12.36 -16.71 -2.60
CA ASP A 193 -12.32 -15.30 -2.16
C ASP A 193 -13.72 -14.75 -1.87
N ALA A 194 -14.69 -15.02 -2.75
CA ALA A 194 -16.08 -14.58 -2.54
C ALA A 194 -16.71 -15.26 -1.31
N HIS A 195 -16.45 -16.56 -1.13
CA HIS A 195 -16.97 -17.32 -0.01
C HIS A 195 -16.38 -16.83 1.32
N VAL A 196 -15.05 -16.69 1.43
CA VAL A 196 -14.38 -16.14 2.63
C VAL A 196 -14.96 -14.77 2.99
N LYS A 197 -15.08 -13.86 2.03
CA LYS A 197 -15.63 -12.51 2.26
C LYS A 197 -17.07 -12.54 2.76
N SER A 198 -17.91 -13.38 2.17
CA SER A 198 -19.31 -13.53 2.60
C SER A 198 -19.40 -14.14 4.00
N THR A 199 -18.64 -15.21 4.27
CA THR A 199 -18.73 -15.96 5.52
C THR A 199 -18.14 -15.17 6.69
N ILE A 200 -17.08 -14.38 6.48
CA ILE A 200 -16.56 -13.44 7.50
C ILE A 200 -17.66 -12.46 7.94
N VAL A 201 -18.47 -11.93 7.01
CA VAL A 201 -19.60 -11.05 7.35
C VAL A 201 -20.64 -11.79 8.18
N ASP A 202 -20.95 -13.03 7.83
CA ASP A 202 -21.90 -13.85 8.59
C ASP A 202 -21.41 -14.11 10.03
N PHE A 203 -20.11 -14.38 10.24
CA PHE A 203 -19.52 -14.52 11.57
C PHE A 203 -19.54 -13.20 12.36
N ILE A 204 -19.14 -12.08 11.74
CA ILE A 204 -19.12 -10.75 12.40
C ILE A 204 -20.53 -10.33 12.82
N THR A 205 -21.54 -10.62 11.99
CA THR A 205 -22.93 -10.25 12.26
C THR A 205 -23.66 -11.25 13.17
N GLY A 206 -23.02 -12.36 13.54
CA GLY A 206 -23.59 -13.42 14.37
C GLY A 206 -24.63 -14.28 13.65
N LYS A 207 -24.70 -14.23 12.31
CA LYS A 207 -25.51 -15.16 11.50
C LYS A 207 -24.92 -16.57 11.51
N ARG A 208 -23.59 -16.67 11.59
CA ARG A 208 -22.86 -17.89 11.99
C ARG A 208 -22.13 -17.61 13.31
N ASP A 209 -22.00 -18.62 14.16
CA ASP A 209 -21.25 -18.52 15.43
C ASP A 209 -19.83 -19.06 15.26
N ILE A 210 -18.83 -18.23 15.50
CA ILE A 210 -17.41 -18.60 15.39
C ILE A 210 -16.95 -19.52 16.52
N HIS A 211 -17.70 -19.56 17.63
CA HIS A 211 -17.41 -20.43 18.78
C HIS A 211 -18.15 -21.77 18.72
N ASP A 212 -18.91 -22.03 17.65
CA ASP A 212 -19.56 -23.31 17.38
C ASP A 212 -18.67 -24.17 16.46
N ASP A 213 -18.04 -25.19 17.04
CA ASP A 213 -17.15 -26.12 16.34
C ASP A 213 -17.80 -26.79 15.12
N ALA A 214 -19.13 -27.03 15.14
CA ALA A 214 -19.82 -27.65 14.03
C ALA A 214 -19.95 -26.71 12.84
N GLN A 215 -20.26 -25.43 13.08
CA GLN A 215 -20.33 -24.41 12.04
C GLN A 215 -18.95 -24.09 11.47
N TRP A 216 -17.91 -24.10 12.33
CA TRP A 216 -16.53 -23.96 11.87
C TRP A 216 -16.10 -25.14 10.98
N ALA A 217 -16.41 -26.37 11.38
CA ALA A 217 -16.10 -27.56 10.59
C ALA A 217 -16.83 -27.56 9.23
N GLU A 218 -18.11 -27.14 9.20
CA GLU A 218 -18.86 -26.95 7.96
C GLU A 218 -18.17 -25.96 7.03
N TYR A 219 -17.77 -24.79 7.55
CA TYR A 219 -17.03 -23.78 6.78
C TYR A 219 -15.72 -24.31 6.19
N VAL A 220 -14.96 -25.11 6.95
CA VAL A 220 -13.72 -25.71 6.46
C VAL A 220 -14.00 -26.72 5.33
N LEU A 221 -15.06 -27.53 5.46
CA LEU A 221 -15.44 -28.52 4.45
C LEU A 221 -15.95 -27.88 3.15
N GLU A 222 -16.62 -26.72 3.24
CA GLU A 222 -17.08 -25.96 2.05
C GLU A 222 -15.94 -25.69 1.05
N PHE A 223 -14.69 -25.61 1.51
CA PHE A 223 -13.52 -25.39 0.64
C PHE A 223 -13.10 -26.60 -0.20
N GLU A 224 -13.46 -27.83 0.19
CA GLU A 224 -13.15 -29.03 -0.60
C GLU A 224 -13.83 -28.94 -1.97
N ASP A 225 -15.12 -28.59 -1.97
CA ASP A 225 -15.93 -28.43 -3.19
C ASP A 225 -15.49 -27.22 -4.03
N MET A 226 -14.82 -26.24 -3.43
CA MET A 226 -14.26 -25.08 -4.14
C MET A 226 -12.89 -25.34 -4.76
N GLY A 227 -12.31 -26.52 -4.51
CA GLY A 227 -11.01 -26.90 -5.06
C GLY A 227 -9.82 -26.26 -4.34
N LEU A 228 -9.94 -25.97 -3.03
CA LEU A 228 -8.84 -25.40 -2.24
C LEU A 228 -7.56 -26.24 -2.31
N ALA A 229 -7.68 -27.58 -2.29
CA ALA A 229 -6.52 -28.47 -2.39
C ALA A 229 -5.71 -28.25 -3.69
N ALA A 230 -6.40 -28.16 -4.83
CA ALA A 230 -5.76 -27.91 -6.13
C ALA A 230 -5.17 -26.50 -6.21
N PHE A 231 -5.86 -25.51 -5.63
CA PHE A 231 -5.35 -24.15 -5.50
C PHE A 231 -4.04 -24.12 -4.70
N LEU A 232 -4.01 -24.74 -3.52
CA LEU A 232 -2.82 -24.77 -2.65
C LEU A 232 -1.65 -25.51 -3.29
N GLN A 233 -1.90 -26.63 -3.97
CA GLN A 233 -0.86 -27.36 -4.71
C GLN A 233 -0.23 -26.48 -5.80
N THR A 234 -1.06 -25.75 -6.54
CA THR A 234 -0.58 -24.83 -7.59
C THR A 234 0.17 -23.65 -7.00
N ALA A 235 -0.33 -23.08 -5.89
CA ALA A 235 0.34 -22.01 -5.16
C ALA A 235 1.72 -22.46 -4.64
N GLN A 236 1.81 -23.68 -4.11
CA GLN A 236 3.07 -24.27 -3.66
C GLN A 236 4.05 -24.45 -4.83
N ALA A 237 3.61 -24.96 -5.98
CA ALA A 237 4.46 -25.11 -7.15
C ALA A 237 4.98 -23.75 -7.68
N ALA A 238 4.18 -22.68 -7.58
CA ALA A 238 4.62 -21.33 -7.91
C ALA A 238 5.63 -20.80 -6.88
N TYR A 239 5.40 -21.07 -5.58
CA TYR A 239 6.30 -20.70 -4.50
C TYR A 239 7.67 -21.38 -4.61
N ASP A 240 7.69 -22.70 -4.84
CA ASP A 240 8.92 -23.48 -4.95
C ASP A 240 9.78 -23.09 -6.17
N ARG A 241 9.18 -22.45 -7.19
CA ARG A 241 9.89 -21.97 -8.39
C ARG A 241 10.73 -20.72 -8.14
N VAL A 242 10.33 -19.90 -7.16
CA VAL A 242 10.95 -18.60 -6.87
C VAL A 242 11.84 -18.62 -5.64
N ARG A 243 11.98 -19.78 -4.97
CA ARG A 243 12.79 -19.97 -3.76
C ARG A 243 14.16 -20.57 -4.07
#